data_AF-A0A401TRW8-F1
#
_entry.id   AF-A0A401TRW8-F1
#
_cell.length_a   1.000
_cell.length_b   1.000
_cell.length_c   1.000
_cell.angle_alpha   90.00
_cell.angle_beta   90.00
_cell.angle_gamma   90.00
#
_symmetry.space_group_name_H-M   'P 1'
#
loop_
_entity.id
_entity.type
_entity.pdbx_description
1 polymer ?
#
loop_
_entity_poly.entity_id
_entity_poly.type
_entity_poly.pdbx_seq_one_letter_code
_entity_poly.pdbx_strand_id
1 'polypeptide(L)'
;MGAPASTGAKVKPQRSTSLGKTGGSSVKQKLLEWCRQKTRGYQHVDIQNFSSSWNDGMAFCALVHKFFPDSFDYTSLAPKNRRLNFELAFSTAE
;
A
#
# COMPACT_ATOMS: atom_id res chain seq x y z
N MET A 1 5.35 -60.25 -18.41
CA MET A 1 4.11 -59.44 -18.50
C MET A 1 3.91 -58.83 -17.13
N GLY A 2 3.80 -57.53 -16.86
CA GLY A 2 3.50 -56.32 -17.61
C GLY A 2 2.96 -55.36 -16.54
N ALA A 3 3.52 -54.16 -16.40
CA ALA A 3 3.11 -53.18 -15.39
C ALA A 3 1.69 -52.60 -15.71
N PRO A 4 1.04 -51.77 -14.85
CA PRO A 4 1.55 -50.43 -14.59
C PRO A 4 1.43 -49.90 -13.15
N ALA A 5 2.26 -48.90 -12.91
CA ALA A 5 2.34 -48.05 -11.73
C ALA A 5 1.08 -47.21 -11.50
N SER A 6 0.79 -46.95 -10.22
CA SER A 6 -0.08 -45.85 -9.79
C SER A 6 0.70 -44.93 -8.87
N THR A 7 1.30 -43.88 -9.45
CA THR A 7 1.92 -42.77 -8.72
C THR A 7 0.83 -41.88 -8.12
N GLY A 8 0.56 -42.05 -6.82
CA GLY A 8 -0.23 -41.09 -6.04
C GLY A 8 0.59 -39.83 -5.78
N ALA A 9 0.29 -38.75 -6.49
CA ALA A 9 0.87 -37.43 -6.26
C ALA A 9 0.46 -36.91 -4.87
N LYS A 10 1.42 -36.76 -3.95
CA LYS A 10 1.23 -36.07 -2.67
C LYS A 10 1.19 -34.56 -2.92
N VAL A 11 0.00 -33.97 -2.85
CA VAL A 11 -0.20 -32.52 -2.82
C VAL A 11 0.38 -31.99 -1.50
N LYS A 12 1.48 -31.26 -1.57
CA LYS A 12 2.02 -30.48 -0.44
C LYS A 12 1.19 -29.20 -0.32
N PRO A 13 0.57 -28.89 0.83
CA PRO A 13 -0.01 -27.58 1.05
C PRO A 13 1.12 -26.55 1.05
N GLN A 14 1.14 -25.67 0.06
CA GLN A 14 2.07 -24.56 -0.02
C GLN A 14 1.74 -23.60 1.13
N ARG A 15 2.67 -23.51 2.09
CA ARG A 15 2.62 -22.60 3.22
C ARG A 15 2.50 -21.17 2.70
N SER A 16 1.29 -20.63 2.73
CA SER A 16 1.07 -19.19 2.58
C SER A 16 1.94 -18.52 3.62
N THR A 17 2.92 -17.75 3.18
CA THR A 17 3.71 -16.87 4.05
C THR A 17 2.78 -15.78 4.57
N SER A 18 1.96 -16.11 5.56
CA SER A 18 1.33 -15.12 6.41
C SER A 18 2.47 -14.40 7.11
N LEU A 19 2.76 -13.19 6.66
CA LEU A 19 3.69 -12.28 7.32
C LEU A 19 3.14 -12.01 8.72
N GLY A 20 3.63 -12.77 9.69
CA GLY A 20 3.32 -12.56 11.09
C GLY A 20 3.97 -11.27 11.57
N LYS A 21 3.18 -10.43 12.25
CA LYS A 21 3.60 -9.62 13.40
C LYS A 21 2.39 -9.28 14.25
N THR A 22 2.23 -10.03 15.33
CA THR A 22 1.21 -9.86 16.37
C THR A 22 1.72 -8.92 17.47
N GLY A 23 0.83 -8.09 18.02
CA GLY A 23 0.89 -7.62 19.42
C GLY A 23 1.44 -6.19 19.62
N GLY A 24 0.58 -5.24 20.04
CA GLY A 24 0.93 -3.86 20.43
C GLY A 24 1.21 -2.90 19.27
N SER A 25 1.89 -3.38 18.24
CA SER A 25 2.10 -2.71 16.96
C SER A 25 0.88 -2.82 16.03
N SER A 26 -0.15 -3.59 16.42
CA SER A 26 -1.23 -4.03 15.53
C SER A 26 -2.07 -2.89 14.96
N VAL A 27 -2.43 -1.86 15.73
CA VAL A 27 -3.27 -0.75 15.20
C VAL A 27 -2.50 0.11 14.23
N LYS A 28 -1.26 0.50 14.57
CA LYS A 28 -0.38 1.24 13.65
C LYS A 28 -0.12 0.45 12.38
N GLN A 29 0.14 -0.85 12.48
CA GLN A 29 0.34 -1.71 11.32
C GLN A 29 -0.95 -1.88 10.50
N LYS A 30 -2.12 -2.01 11.14
CA LYS A 30 -3.42 -2.04 10.43
C LYS A 30 -3.72 -0.73 9.73
N LEU A 31 -3.39 0.42 10.34
CA LEU A 31 -3.52 1.72 9.71
C LEU A 31 -2.56 1.85 8.53
N LEU A 32 -1.30 1.42 8.69
CA LEU A 32 -0.31 1.44 7.61
C LEU A 32 -0.80 0.58 6.43
N GLU A 33 -1.27 -0.62 6.71
CA GLU A 33 -1.85 -1.52 5.71
C GLU A 33 -3.08 -0.90 5.04
N TRP A 34 -3.96 -0.26 5.81
CA TRP A 34 -5.11 0.45 5.26
C TRP A 34 -4.68 1.58 4.33
N CYS A 35 -3.70 2.40 4.72
CA CYS A 35 -3.16 3.47 3.87
C CYS A 35 -2.62 2.88 2.57
N ARG A 36 -1.81 1.83 2.63
CA ARG A 36 -1.27 1.13 1.45
C ARG A 36 -2.37 0.57 0.55
N GLN A 37 -3.42 -0.01 1.12
CA GLN A 37 -4.55 -0.53 0.35
C GLN A 37 -5.32 0.60 -0.34
N LYS A 38 -5.49 1.74 0.34
CA LYS A 38 -6.19 2.91 -0.22
C LYS A 38 -5.39 3.58 -1.32
N THR A 39 -4.08 3.68 -1.16
CA THR A 39 -3.15 4.25 -2.15
C THR A 39 -2.61 3.21 -3.14
N ARG A 40 -3.20 2.02 -3.21
CA ARG A 40 -2.76 0.98 -4.15
C ARG A 40 -3.03 1.43 -5.59
N GLY A 41 -1.98 1.45 -6.41
CA GLY A 41 -2.04 1.86 -7.82
C GLY A 41 -1.64 3.32 -8.07
N TYR A 42 -1.40 4.10 -7.00
CA TYR A 42 -0.85 5.45 -7.15
C TYR A 42 0.65 5.38 -7.46
N GLN A 43 1.06 6.15 -8.47
CA GLN A 43 2.47 6.27 -8.83
C GLN A 43 3.23 7.03 -7.73
N HIS A 44 4.48 6.66 -7.52
CA HIS A 44 5.40 7.29 -6.56
C HIS A 44 4.96 7.22 -5.08
N VAL A 45 4.00 6.35 -4.72
CA VAL A 45 3.57 6.15 -3.33
C VAL A 45 3.81 4.73 -2.89
N ASP A 46 4.76 4.58 -1.97
CA ASP A 46 5.02 3.33 -1.26
C ASP A 46 5.12 3.60 0.26
N ILE A 47 4.01 3.35 0.95
CA ILE A 47 3.88 3.62 2.38
C ILE A 47 4.43 2.43 3.16
N GLN A 48 5.67 2.55 3.65
CA GLN A 48 6.37 1.53 4.44
C GLN A 48 6.40 1.88 5.92
N ASN A 49 6.32 3.16 6.25
CA ASN A 49 6.38 3.69 7.60
C ASN A 49 5.52 4.96 7.73
N PHE A 50 5.43 5.51 8.94
CA PHE A 50 4.77 6.80 9.22
C PHE A 50 5.77 7.97 9.28
N SER A 51 6.96 7.83 8.71
CA SER A 51 8.01 8.85 8.72
C SER A 51 8.42 9.24 7.30
N SER A 52 9.46 8.61 6.75
CA SER A 52 10.03 8.96 5.45
C SER A 52 9.06 8.76 4.30
N SER A 53 8.16 7.77 4.38
CA SER A 53 7.13 7.53 3.36
C SER A 53 6.10 8.65 3.20
N TRP A 54 6.06 9.61 4.12
CA TRP A 54 5.12 10.73 4.11
C TRP A 54 5.81 12.09 3.96
N ASN A 55 7.14 12.11 4.01
CA ASN A 55 7.94 13.33 4.05
C ASN A 55 7.91 14.12 2.72
N ASP A 56 7.56 13.46 1.63
CA ASP A 56 7.42 14.02 0.29
C ASP A 56 5.98 14.49 -0.03
N GLY A 57 5.02 14.22 0.86
CA GLY A 57 3.63 14.64 0.72
C GLY A 57 2.79 13.84 -0.28
N MET A 58 3.40 12.96 -1.09
CA MET A 58 2.68 12.15 -2.09
C MET A 58 1.69 11.18 -1.43
N ALA A 59 2.06 10.60 -0.29
CA ALA A 59 1.18 9.69 0.46
C ALA A 59 -0.11 10.39 0.93
N PHE A 60 -0.04 11.65 1.36
CA PHE A 60 -1.21 12.45 1.72
C PHE A 60 -2.04 12.77 0.48
N CYS A 61 -1.41 13.24 -0.61
CA CYS A 61 -2.11 13.52 -1.87
C CYS A 61 -2.86 12.29 -2.39
N ALA A 62 -2.24 11.12 -2.38
CA ALA A 62 -2.87 9.88 -2.85
C ALA A 62 -4.07 9.47 -2.00
N LEU A 63 -3.99 9.67 -0.67
CA LEU A 63 -5.11 9.40 0.21
C LEU A 63 -6.26 10.37 -0.02
N VAL A 64 -5.99 11.67 -0.10
CA VAL A 64 -7.03 12.68 -0.35
C VAL A 64 -7.71 12.44 -1.69
N HIS A 65 -6.91 12.24 -2.75
CA HIS A 65 -7.41 11.92 -4.09
C HIS A 65 -8.21 10.60 -4.13
N LYS A 66 -7.94 9.65 -3.22
CA LYS A 66 -8.74 8.43 -3.12
C LYS A 66 -10.16 8.69 -2.63
N PHE A 67 -10.37 9.71 -1.80
CA PHE A 67 -11.70 10.12 -1.33
C PHE A 67 -12.35 11.15 -2.25
N PHE A 68 -11.53 12.03 -2.85
CA PHE A 68 -11.95 13.10 -3.73
C PHE A 68 -11.13 13.09 -5.02
N PRO A 69 -11.39 12.17 -5.97
CA PRO A 69 -10.60 12.08 -7.20
C PRO A 69 -10.69 13.33 -8.08
N ASP A 70 -11.76 14.12 -7.94
CA ASP A 70 -11.98 15.36 -8.68
C ASP A 70 -11.34 16.60 -8.03
N SER A 71 -10.61 16.44 -6.92
CA SER A 71 -10.04 17.58 -6.20
C SER A 71 -8.80 18.17 -6.89
N PHE A 72 -7.96 17.34 -7.49
CA PHE A 72 -6.74 17.77 -8.20
C PHE A 72 -6.18 16.66 -9.08
N ASP A 73 -5.34 17.01 -10.06
CA ASP A 73 -4.68 16.02 -10.91
C ASP A 73 -3.45 15.42 -10.22
N TYR A 74 -3.63 14.24 -9.62
CA TYR A 74 -2.54 13.50 -8.99
C TYR A 74 -1.40 13.15 -9.96
N THR A 75 -1.70 12.91 -11.25
CA THR A 75 -0.68 12.49 -12.22
C THR A 75 0.32 13.59 -12.55
N SER A 76 -0.08 14.84 -12.35
CA SER A 76 0.79 16.01 -12.47
C SER A 76 1.74 16.22 -11.28
N LEU A 77 1.49 15.55 -10.15
CA LEU A 77 2.25 15.72 -8.92
C LEU A 77 3.57 14.96 -8.96
N ALA A 78 4.58 15.54 -8.32
CA ALA A 78 5.92 14.95 -8.23
C ALA A 78 6.42 14.94 -6.78
N PRO A 79 7.11 13.87 -6.34
CA PRO A 79 7.68 13.78 -4.98
C PRO A 79 8.76 14.83 -4.70
N LYS A 80 9.26 15.51 -5.74
CA LYS A 80 10.21 16.62 -5.62
C LYS A 80 9.56 17.87 -5.01
N ASN A 81 8.27 18.06 -5.24
CA ASN A 81 7.53 19.28 -4.89
C ASN A 81 6.84 19.16 -3.52
N ARG A 82 7.60 18.80 -2.49
CA ARG A 82 7.04 18.47 -1.16
C ARG A 82 6.12 19.55 -0.60
N ARG A 83 6.54 20.83 -0.68
CA ARG A 83 5.75 21.97 -0.19
C ARG A 83 4.37 22.04 -0.85
N LEU A 84 4.34 21.94 -2.18
CA LEU A 84 3.10 21.96 -2.94
C LEU A 84 2.23 20.74 -2.61
N ASN A 85 2.82 19.55 -2.49
CA ASN A 85 2.09 18.33 -2.14
C ASN A 85 1.42 18.44 -0.77
N PHE A 86 2.12 19.00 0.23
CA PHE A 86 1.52 19.22 1.55
C PHE A 86 0.42 20.26 1.50
N GLU A 87 0.68 21.41 0.88
CA GLU A 87 -0.32 22.50 0.77
C GLU A 87 -1.59 22.01 0.07
N LEU A 88 -1.45 21.30 -1.04
CA LEU A 88 -2.57 20.73 -1.79
C LEU A 88 -3.34 19.71 -0.97
N ALA A 89 -2.64 18.77 -0.32
CA ALA A 89 -3.29 17.75 0.49
C ALA A 89 -4.04 18.34 1.69
N PHE A 90 -3.47 19.32 2.39
CA PHE A 90 -4.14 19.98 3.51
C PHE A 90 -5.28 20.89 3.06
N SER A 91 -5.07 21.70 2.01
CA SER A 91 -6.11 22.60 1.47
C SER A 91 -7.31 21.84 0.93
N THR A 92 -7.11 20.62 0.43
CA THR A 92 -8.21 19.77 -0.06
C THR A 92 -8.90 19.00 1.07
N ALA A 93 -8.18 18.78 2.19
CA ALA A 93 -8.70 18.04 3.33
C ALA A 93 -9.43 18.92 4.37
N GLU A 94 -9.33 20.25 4.26
CA GLU A 94 -10.12 21.24 5.03
C GLU A 94 -11.56 21.35 4.50
#